data_AF-R6XHL2-F1
#
_entry.id   AF-R6XHL2-F1
#
_cell.length_a   1.000
_cell.length_b   1.000
_cell.length_c   1.000
_cell.angle_alpha   90.00
_cell.angle_beta   90.00
_cell.angle_gamma   90.00
#
_symmetry.space_group_name_H-M   'P 1'
#
loop_
_entity.id
_entity.type
_entity.pdbx_description
1 polymer ?
#
loop_
_entity_poly.entity_id
_entity_poly.type
_entity_poly.pdbx_seq_one_letter_code
_entity_poly.pdbx_strand_id
1 'polypeptide(L)'
;MANFCDAGKAESPYKNWETINRVWAPQIFWDPDFVWENGEKGGYMIYYSMLNRPEEKYDRMYYSHADKSFTKITTPRLLFDWGYATIDADINYLKSDGLYHMLIKKEGGKRGIFTATSKYLTHGWGAPVDDDYVSFEGNKMTEGSSAFQLIGDDTWRVAYIQYSDHPKHYRICKADKYLRNFSDPVDIKGVTAPQHGSFMRITKKEYNRLVKWDQELKAGKK
;
A
#
# COMPACT_ATOMS: atom_id res chain seq x y z
N MET A 1 -25.15 -1.89 3.27
CA MET A 1 -24.52 -2.98 4.04
C MET A 1 -24.28 -4.29 3.26
N ALA A 2 -24.65 -4.41 1.97
CA ALA A 2 -24.46 -5.65 1.19
C ALA A 2 -22.99 -6.04 0.92
N ASN A 3 -22.05 -5.11 1.10
CA ASN A 3 -20.64 -5.27 0.74
C ASN A 3 -19.78 -5.86 1.87
N PHE A 4 -20.30 -5.91 3.10
CA PHE A 4 -19.56 -6.41 4.27
C PHE A 4 -20.06 -7.80 4.67
N CYS A 5 -19.15 -8.77 4.75
CA CYS A 5 -19.51 -10.15 5.10
C CYS A 5 -19.83 -10.36 6.59
N ASP A 6 -19.52 -9.39 7.45
CA ASP A 6 -19.65 -9.43 8.91
C ASP A 6 -20.46 -8.25 9.49
N ALA A 7 -21.20 -7.51 8.64
CA ALA A 7 -21.87 -6.24 9.00
C ALA A 7 -22.80 -6.33 10.23
N GLY A 8 -23.37 -7.51 10.49
CA GLY A 8 -24.27 -7.73 11.63
C GLY A 8 -23.56 -7.98 12.97
N LYS A 9 -22.22 -8.01 12.98
CA LYS A 9 -21.41 -8.37 14.15
C LYS A 9 -20.30 -7.36 14.43
N ALA A 10 -19.67 -6.84 13.38
CA ALA A 10 -18.56 -5.91 13.51
C ALA A 10 -19.02 -4.50 13.89
N GLU A 11 -18.22 -3.81 14.69
CA GLU A 11 -18.41 -2.39 14.95
C GLU A 11 -18.05 -1.58 13.70
N SER A 12 -19.00 -0.76 13.24
CA SER A 12 -18.79 0.10 12.06
C SER A 12 -17.98 1.34 12.43
N PRO A 13 -16.91 1.69 11.70
CA PRO A 13 -16.16 2.92 11.95
C PRO A 13 -16.97 4.19 11.63
N TYR A 14 -18.01 4.09 10.81
CA TYR A 14 -18.89 5.19 10.43
C TYR A 14 -20.36 4.91 10.74
N LYS A 15 -21.08 5.95 11.15
CA LYS A 15 -22.53 5.93 11.36
C LYS A 15 -23.27 6.06 10.04
N ASN A 16 -22.80 6.92 9.14
CA ASN A 16 -23.38 7.12 7.82
C ASN A 16 -22.36 6.85 6.70
N TRP A 17 -22.53 5.73 6.00
CA TRP A 17 -21.68 5.36 4.88
C TRP A 17 -21.97 6.17 3.60
N GLU A 18 -23.12 6.83 3.48
CA GLU A 18 -23.49 7.62 2.31
C GLU A 18 -22.67 8.91 2.19
N THR A 19 -22.07 9.36 3.29
CA THR A 19 -21.27 10.60 3.34
C THR A 19 -19.78 10.37 3.12
N ILE A 20 -19.36 9.13 2.89
CA ILE A 20 -17.94 8.81 2.67
C ILE A 20 -17.40 9.60 1.47
N ASN A 21 -16.25 10.25 1.68
CA ASN A 21 -15.66 11.11 0.66
C ASN A 21 -14.54 10.42 -0.10
N ARG A 22 -13.80 9.53 0.56
CA ARG A 22 -12.57 8.94 0.03
C ARG A 22 -12.40 7.51 0.53
N VAL A 23 -12.00 6.65 -0.42
CA VAL A 23 -11.50 5.28 -0.20
C VAL A 23 -10.38 5.11 -1.21
N TRP A 24 -9.14 5.29 -0.78
CA TRP A 24 -8.01 5.51 -1.69
C TRP A 24 -6.88 4.51 -1.50
N ALA A 25 -6.14 4.31 -2.60
CA ALA A 25 -4.90 3.55 -2.67
C ALA A 25 -4.95 2.16 -1.96
N PRO A 26 -5.90 1.28 -2.33
CA PRO A 26 -5.94 -0.05 -1.75
C PRO A 26 -4.71 -0.86 -2.15
N GLN A 27 -4.12 -1.52 -1.16
CA GLN A 27 -3.09 -2.53 -1.33
C GLN A 27 -3.53 -3.81 -0.61
N ILE A 28 -2.86 -4.92 -0.91
CA ILE A 28 -3.21 -6.25 -0.40
C ILE A 28 -2.01 -6.92 0.25
N PHE A 29 -2.25 -7.61 1.37
CA PHE A 29 -1.26 -8.42 2.06
C PHE A 29 -1.92 -9.74 2.50
N TRP A 30 -1.20 -10.86 2.38
CA TRP A 30 -1.70 -12.12 2.93
C TRP A 30 -1.46 -12.15 4.44
N ASP A 31 -2.54 -12.16 5.22
CA ASP A 31 -2.52 -12.27 6.68
C ASP A 31 -2.68 -13.74 7.09
N PRO A 32 -1.60 -14.43 7.49
CA PRO A 32 -1.67 -15.85 7.86
C PRO A 32 -2.33 -16.08 9.24
N ASP A 33 -2.42 -15.05 10.08
CA ASP A 33 -2.90 -15.14 11.46
C ASP A 33 -4.39 -14.81 11.58
N PHE A 34 -5.01 -14.28 10.53
CA PHE A 34 -6.45 -14.05 10.49
C PHE A 34 -7.22 -15.36 10.70
N VAL A 35 -8.23 -15.34 11.57
CA VAL A 35 -9.09 -16.50 11.85
C VAL A 35 -10.53 -16.15 11.54
N TRP A 36 -11.12 -16.86 10.58
CA TRP A 36 -12.54 -16.76 10.24
C TRP A 36 -13.42 -17.41 11.32
N GLU A 37 -14.70 -17.05 11.38
CA GLU A 37 -15.64 -17.59 12.38
C GLU A 37 -15.79 -19.12 12.33
N ASN A 38 -15.58 -19.71 11.15
CA ASN A 38 -15.59 -21.16 10.95
C ASN A 38 -14.27 -21.84 11.39
N GLY A 39 -13.31 -21.08 11.94
CA GLY A 39 -12.01 -21.55 12.40
C GLY A 39 -10.93 -21.63 11.32
N GLU A 40 -11.24 -21.32 10.06
CA GLU A 40 -10.23 -21.28 8.99
C GLU A 40 -9.22 -20.17 9.25
N LYS A 41 -7.96 -20.45 8.95
CA LYS A 41 -6.86 -19.48 9.08
C LYS A 41 -6.43 -18.92 7.74
N GLY A 42 -5.98 -17.68 7.74
CA GLY A 42 -5.50 -16.98 6.57
C GLY A 42 -6.58 -16.15 5.89
N GLY A 43 -6.22 -14.94 5.48
CA GLY A 43 -7.10 -14.07 4.70
C GLY A 43 -6.30 -13.01 3.95
N TYR A 44 -6.84 -12.56 2.83
CA TYR A 44 -6.27 -11.41 2.14
C TYR A 44 -6.71 -10.13 2.83
N MET A 45 -5.80 -9.50 3.56
CA MET A 45 -5.99 -8.18 4.14
C MET A 45 -5.86 -7.13 3.04
N ILE A 46 -6.91 -6.34 2.83
CA ILE A 46 -6.92 -5.17 1.98
C ILE A 46 -6.86 -3.95 2.89
N TYR A 47 -5.89 -3.06 2.67
CA TYR A 47 -5.70 -1.85 3.46
C TYR A 47 -5.68 -0.62 2.57
N TYR A 48 -6.24 0.48 3.08
CA TYR A 48 -6.57 1.69 2.31
C TYR A 48 -6.81 2.86 3.24
N SER A 49 -6.68 4.08 2.73
CA SER A 49 -7.05 5.28 3.48
C SER A 49 -8.53 5.61 3.26
N MET A 50 -9.22 6.04 4.32
CA MET A 50 -10.59 6.51 4.25
C MET A 50 -10.75 7.89 4.87
N LEU A 51 -11.73 8.64 4.37
CA LEU A 51 -12.19 9.88 5.00
C LEU A 51 -13.71 10.01 4.83
N ASN A 52 -14.38 10.22 5.96
CA ASN A 52 -15.78 10.64 6.04
C ASN A 52 -15.84 11.97 6.78
N ARG A 53 -15.76 13.10 6.06
CA ARG A 53 -15.58 14.46 6.62
C ARG A 53 -16.62 14.85 7.71
N PRO A 54 -17.90 14.44 7.61
CA PRO A 54 -18.85 14.70 8.70
C PRO A 54 -18.53 14.00 10.03
N GLU A 55 -17.77 12.90 10.00
CA GLU A 55 -17.44 12.08 11.18
C GLU A 55 -15.96 12.16 11.56
N GLU A 56 -15.09 12.58 10.63
CA GLU A 56 -13.64 12.57 10.77
C GLU A 56 -12.96 13.81 10.22
N LYS A 57 -11.79 14.14 10.78
CA LYS A 57 -11.05 15.37 10.46
C LYS A 57 -10.08 15.21 9.28
N TYR A 58 -9.56 14.01 9.07
CA TYR A 58 -8.48 13.72 8.12
C TYR A 58 -8.50 12.25 7.68
N ASP A 59 -7.80 11.97 6.56
CA ASP A 59 -7.65 10.60 6.05
C ASP A 59 -6.90 9.71 7.04
N ARG A 60 -7.48 8.56 7.39
CA ARG A 60 -6.91 7.56 8.31
C ARG A 60 -6.77 6.21 7.61
N MET A 61 -5.89 5.34 8.11
CA MET A 61 -5.67 4.03 7.52
C MET A 61 -6.58 2.97 8.13
N TYR A 62 -7.26 2.24 7.26
CA TYR A 62 -8.13 1.13 7.60
C TYR A 62 -7.70 -0.14 6.90
N TYR A 63 -8.22 -1.26 7.37
CA TYR A 63 -8.12 -2.53 6.68
C TYR A 63 -9.40 -3.35 6.80
N SER A 64 -9.56 -4.27 5.86
CA SER A 64 -10.56 -5.32 5.85
C SER A 64 -9.92 -6.62 5.38
N HIS A 65 -10.58 -7.76 5.57
CA HIS A 65 -10.19 -9.02 4.95
C HIS A 65 -11.18 -9.38 3.84
N ALA A 66 -10.69 -9.76 2.67
CA ALA A 66 -11.52 -10.22 1.56
C ALA A 66 -12.03 -11.63 1.83
N ASP A 67 -13.31 -11.87 1.52
CA ASP A 67 -13.83 -13.23 1.50
C ASP A 67 -13.19 -14.06 0.38
N LYS A 68 -13.37 -15.38 0.42
CA LYS A 68 -12.77 -16.30 -0.56
C LYS A 68 -13.20 -16.01 -2.01
N SER A 69 -14.36 -15.41 -2.20
CA SER A 69 -14.86 -15.07 -3.54
C SER A 69 -14.32 -13.73 -4.06
N PHE A 70 -13.67 -12.94 -3.20
CA PHE A 70 -13.26 -11.57 -3.48
C PHE A 70 -14.43 -10.65 -3.89
N THR A 71 -15.65 -10.98 -3.46
CA THR A 71 -16.84 -10.15 -3.75
C THR A 71 -17.29 -9.32 -2.56
N LYS A 72 -16.85 -9.69 -1.35
CA LYS A 72 -17.10 -8.96 -0.11
C LYS A 72 -15.82 -8.83 0.68
N ILE A 73 -15.82 -7.86 1.58
CA ILE A 73 -14.76 -7.65 2.56
C ILE A 73 -15.37 -7.63 3.97
N THR A 74 -14.57 -7.77 5.01
CA THR A 74 -15.03 -7.48 6.37
C THR A 74 -15.26 -5.97 6.54
N THR A 75 -16.05 -5.61 7.54
CA THR A 75 -16.28 -4.22 7.94
C THR A 75 -14.93 -3.57 8.26
N PRO A 76 -14.64 -2.35 7.77
CA PRO A 76 -13.30 -1.78 7.89
C PRO A 76 -12.93 -1.52 9.35
N ARG A 77 -11.70 -1.85 9.72
CA ARG A 77 -11.15 -1.63 11.06
C ARG A 77 -9.99 -0.64 10.97
N LEU A 78 -9.88 0.24 11.96
CA LEU A 78 -8.76 1.17 12.04
C LEU A 78 -7.45 0.40 12.14
N LEU A 79 -6.50 0.68 11.23
CA LEU A 79 -5.18 0.06 11.24
C LEU A 79 -4.25 0.76 12.25
N PHE A 80 -4.26 2.10 12.24
CA PHE A 80 -3.61 2.97 13.22
C PHE A 80 -4.13 4.40 13.06
N ASP A 81 -3.81 5.26 14.02
CA ASP A 81 -4.02 6.70 13.95
C ASP A 81 -2.91 7.42 14.72
N TRP A 82 -2.13 8.25 14.02
CA TRP A 82 -1.04 9.02 14.62
C TRP A 82 -1.41 10.49 14.88
N GLY A 83 -2.69 10.85 14.77
CA GLY A 83 -3.17 12.20 15.04
C GLY A 83 -3.12 13.15 13.84
N TYR A 84 -2.79 12.66 12.65
CA TYR A 84 -2.70 13.45 11.41
C TYR A 84 -2.95 12.59 10.16
N ALA A 85 -3.19 13.27 9.03
CA ALA A 85 -3.49 12.65 7.75
C ALA A 85 -2.33 11.79 7.23
N THR A 86 -2.64 10.54 6.89
CA THR A 86 -1.71 9.60 6.26
C THR A 86 -2.41 8.81 5.15
N ILE A 87 -1.74 8.66 4.01
CA ILE A 87 -2.27 7.95 2.82
C ILE A 87 -1.16 7.13 2.15
N ASP A 88 -1.52 6.37 1.10
CA ASP A 88 -0.58 5.65 0.24
C ASP A 88 0.36 4.71 0.98
N ALA A 89 -0.19 3.87 1.88
CA ALA A 89 0.60 2.88 2.60
C ALA A 89 1.03 1.72 1.68
N ASP A 90 2.24 1.19 1.91
CA ASP A 90 2.77 -0.03 1.29
C ASP A 90 3.49 -0.87 2.36
N ILE A 91 2.91 -2.02 2.73
CA ILE A 91 3.38 -2.90 3.80
C ILE A 91 4.18 -4.07 3.22
N ASN A 92 5.37 -4.29 3.77
CA ASN A 92 6.29 -5.36 3.43
C ASN A 92 6.73 -6.12 4.68
N TYR A 93 6.76 -7.45 4.64
CA TYR A 93 7.36 -8.25 5.71
C TYR A 93 8.84 -8.51 5.40
N LEU A 94 9.71 -8.09 6.30
CA LEU A 94 11.15 -8.18 6.14
C LEU A 94 11.70 -9.37 6.93
N LYS A 95 12.19 -10.39 6.23
CA LYS A 95 12.86 -11.55 6.88
C LYS A 95 14.17 -11.17 7.58
N SER A 96 14.75 -10.03 7.22
CA SER A 96 16.02 -9.53 7.75
C SER A 96 15.94 -9.17 9.24
N ASP A 97 14.77 -8.75 9.72
CA ASP A 97 14.52 -8.41 11.13
C ASP A 97 13.22 -8.99 11.71
N GLY A 98 12.40 -9.65 10.89
CA GLY A 98 11.15 -10.29 11.31
C GLY A 98 10.02 -9.29 11.57
N LEU A 99 10.12 -8.06 11.05
CA LEU A 99 9.12 -7.02 11.23
C LEU A 99 8.32 -6.77 9.96
N TYR A 100 7.13 -6.20 10.14
CA TYR A 100 6.41 -5.51 9.08
C TYR A 100 6.93 -4.08 8.99
N HIS A 101 7.31 -3.67 7.78
CA HIS A 101 7.70 -2.31 7.45
C HIS A 101 6.67 -1.70 6.52
N MET A 102 6.32 -0.45 6.76
CA MET A 102 5.36 0.29 5.98
C MET A 102 6.05 1.52 5.42
N LEU A 103 5.97 1.71 4.11
CA LEU A 103 6.15 3.02 3.50
C LEU A 103 4.81 3.75 3.52
N ILE A 104 4.81 5.03 3.88
CA ILE A 104 3.57 5.80 4.00
C ILE A 104 3.78 7.28 3.72
N LYS A 105 2.81 7.89 3.03
CA LYS A 105 2.80 9.34 2.81
C LYS A 105 2.24 10.05 4.04
N LYS A 106 3.02 10.97 4.61
CA LYS A 106 2.53 11.93 5.61
C LYS A 106 2.00 13.18 4.90
N GLU A 107 0.74 13.52 5.14
CA GLU A 107 0.13 14.77 4.66
C GLU A 107 0.16 15.89 5.72
N GLY A 108 0.33 15.54 7.00
CA GLY A 108 0.52 16.48 8.11
C GLY A 108 1.96 16.53 8.63
N GLY A 109 2.36 17.66 9.22
CA GLY A 109 3.72 17.87 9.75
C GLY A 109 4.77 17.91 8.63
N LYS A 110 5.90 17.20 8.84
CA LYS A 110 6.90 16.98 7.78
C LYS A 110 6.33 16.03 6.72
N ARG A 111 6.11 16.56 5.51
CA ARG A 111 5.54 15.82 4.37
C ARG A 111 6.61 15.01 3.64
N GLY A 112 6.19 13.90 3.03
CA GLY A 112 7.09 12.97 2.33
C GLY A 112 6.63 11.52 2.48
N ILE A 113 7.46 10.60 2.00
CA ILE A 113 7.29 9.15 2.15
C ILE A 113 8.19 8.67 3.28
N PHE A 114 7.58 8.18 4.35
CA PHE A 114 8.24 7.78 5.58
C PHE A 114 8.14 6.29 5.81
N THR A 115 8.90 5.80 6.77
CA THR A 115 8.87 4.40 7.19
C THR A 115 8.29 4.25 8.60
N ALA A 116 7.45 3.23 8.78
CA ALA A 116 6.97 2.79 10.08
C ALA A 116 7.16 1.27 10.20
N THR A 117 7.23 0.76 11.44
CA THR A 117 7.43 -0.67 11.69
C THR A 117 6.44 -1.20 12.73
N SER A 118 6.11 -2.48 12.61
CA SER A 118 5.38 -3.23 13.63
C SER A 118 5.82 -4.69 13.68
N LYS A 119 5.66 -5.32 14.84
CA LYS A 119 5.74 -6.79 14.99
C LYS A 119 4.50 -7.50 14.46
N TYR A 120 3.39 -6.77 14.29
CA TYR A 120 2.09 -7.31 13.94
C TYR A 120 1.53 -6.58 12.72
N LEU A 121 0.90 -7.30 11.81
CA LEU A 121 0.38 -6.73 10.58
C LEU A 121 -0.74 -5.70 10.82
N THR A 122 -1.62 -5.98 11.78
CA THR A 122 -2.89 -5.24 11.97
C THR A 122 -2.91 -4.28 13.16
N HIS A 123 -1.81 -4.17 13.92
CA HIS A 123 -1.71 -3.28 15.09
C HIS A 123 -0.25 -3.02 15.47
N GLY A 124 0.00 -2.16 16.46
CA GLY A 124 1.34 -1.93 17.02
C GLY A 124 2.27 -1.09 16.15
N TRP A 125 1.74 -0.43 15.12
CA TRP A 125 2.48 0.45 14.23
C TRP A 125 3.02 1.68 14.96
N GLY A 126 4.35 1.76 15.09
CA GLY A 126 5.02 2.94 15.62
C GLY A 126 4.89 4.14 14.68
N ALA A 127 4.77 5.34 15.24
CA ALA A 127 4.78 6.57 14.44
C ALA A 127 6.09 6.68 13.64
N PRO A 128 6.08 7.17 12.39
CA PRO A 128 7.27 7.30 11.59
C PRO A 128 8.28 8.25 12.23
N VAL A 129 9.56 7.92 12.09
CA VAL A 129 10.66 8.77 12.55
C VAL A 129 10.90 9.87 11.51
N ASP A 130 10.95 11.13 11.96
CA ASP A 130 10.98 12.27 11.04
C ASP A 130 12.25 12.37 10.17
N ASP A 131 13.33 11.70 10.57
CA ASP A 131 14.59 11.64 9.82
C ASP A 131 14.72 10.38 8.95
N ASP A 132 13.69 9.54 8.91
CA ASP A 132 13.67 8.26 8.21
C ASP A 132 12.64 8.26 7.07
N TYR A 133 13.03 8.90 5.97
CA TYR A 133 12.15 9.19 4.85
C TYR A 133 12.92 9.32 3.54
N VAL A 134 12.17 9.26 2.43
CA VAL A 134 12.68 9.58 1.08
C VAL A 134 13.02 11.07 1.03
N SER A 135 14.29 11.41 1.28
CA SER A 135 14.71 12.80 1.56
C SER A 135 15.39 13.52 0.40
N PHE A 136 15.93 12.79 -0.57
CA PHE A 136 16.75 13.33 -1.65
C PHE A 136 15.98 14.12 -2.73
N GLU A 137 14.64 14.16 -2.67
CA GLU A 137 13.81 14.97 -3.58
C GLU A 137 13.71 16.44 -3.12
N GLY A 138 14.31 16.79 -1.96
CA GLY A 138 14.28 18.13 -1.41
C GLY A 138 12.86 18.57 -1.07
N ASN A 139 12.43 19.70 -1.63
CA ASN A 139 11.09 20.26 -1.43
C ASN A 139 10.05 19.75 -2.45
N LYS A 140 10.42 18.82 -3.34
CA LYS A 140 9.49 18.27 -4.31
C LYS A 140 8.47 17.37 -3.63
N MET A 141 7.26 17.38 -4.17
CA MET A 141 6.15 16.61 -3.60
C MET A 141 6.15 15.18 -4.12
N THR A 142 6.05 14.20 -3.21
CA THR A 142 6.12 12.76 -3.51
C THR A 142 4.93 11.98 -2.94
N GLU A 143 4.48 10.94 -3.63
CA GLU A 143 3.37 10.08 -3.20
C GLU A 143 3.43 8.68 -3.80
N GLY A 144 2.50 7.82 -3.39
CA GLY A 144 2.27 6.52 -4.03
C GLY A 144 3.46 5.58 -4.04
N SER A 145 4.07 5.37 -2.87
CA SER A 145 5.21 4.46 -2.74
C SER A 145 4.82 3.00 -2.90
N SER A 146 5.68 2.22 -3.54
CA SER A 146 5.64 0.76 -3.53
C SER A 146 7.06 0.19 -3.55
N ALA A 147 7.33 -0.80 -2.71
CA ALA A 147 8.63 -1.43 -2.58
C ALA A 147 8.66 -2.87 -3.09
N PHE A 148 9.82 -3.29 -3.59
CA PHE A 148 10.08 -4.68 -3.94
C PHE A 148 11.58 -4.98 -3.87
N GLN A 149 11.95 -6.24 -3.60
CA GLN A 149 13.35 -6.68 -3.77
C GLN A 149 13.53 -7.35 -5.13
N LEU A 150 14.74 -7.26 -5.68
CA LEU A 150 15.14 -8.06 -6.83
C LEU A 150 15.34 -9.53 -6.41
N ILE A 151 15.17 -10.46 -7.35
CA ILE A 151 15.35 -11.90 -7.05
C ILE A 151 16.83 -12.14 -6.74
N GLY A 152 17.11 -12.68 -5.55
CA GLY A 152 18.47 -12.95 -5.08
C GLY A 152 19.19 -11.76 -4.46
N ASP A 153 18.51 -10.63 -4.28
CA ASP A 153 19.02 -9.41 -3.66
C ASP A 153 18.25 -9.17 -2.34
N ASP A 154 18.95 -8.84 -1.26
CA ASP A 154 18.31 -8.51 0.03
C ASP A 154 17.98 -7.01 0.16
N THR A 155 18.50 -6.18 -0.75
CA THR A 155 18.19 -4.76 -0.86
C THR A 155 16.84 -4.52 -1.53
N TRP A 156 16.28 -3.35 -1.27
CA TRP A 156 14.98 -2.95 -1.77
C TRP A 156 15.11 -1.95 -2.90
N ARG A 157 14.10 -1.93 -3.75
CA ARG A 157 13.79 -0.84 -4.67
C ARG A 157 12.49 -0.21 -4.20
N VAL A 158 12.47 1.10 -4.09
CA VAL A 158 11.29 1.86 -3.70
C VAL A 158 10.95 2.81 -4.81
N ALA A 159 9.79 2.61 -5.42
CA ALA A 159 9.29 3.46 -6.47
C ALA A 159 8.13 4.31 -5.97
N TYR A 160 8.05 5.54 -6.47
CA TYR A 160 7.10 6.55 -6.02
C TYR A 160 6.93 7.62 -7.09
N ILE A 161 5.82 8.37 -7.02
CA ILE A 161 5.57 9.49 -7.91
C ILE A 161 6.13 10.76 -7.30
N GLN A 162 6.92 11.51 -8.07
CA GLN A 162 7.22 12.91 -7.79
C GLN A 162 6.33 13.78 -8.71
N TYR A 163 5.44 14.57 -8.12
CA TYR A 163 4.33 15.20 -8.85
C TYR A 163 4.33 16.73 -8.87
N SER A 164 5.38 17.37 -8.32
CA SER A 164 5.51 18.83 -8.37
C SER A 164 6.12 19.36 -9.67
N ASP A 165 6.78 18.51 -10.45
CA ASP A 165 7.39 18.88 -11.73
C ASP A 165 6.41 18.62 -12.88
N HIS A 166 6.66 19.27 -14.01
CA HIS A 166 5.88 19.10 -15.25
C HIS A 166 6.85 18.77 -16.40
N PRO A 167 6.82 17.53 -16.94
CA PRO A 167 5.95 16.41 -16.56
C PRO A 167 6.26 15.82 -15.17
N LYS A 168 5.31 15.08 -14.60
CA LYS A 168 5.52 14.30 -13.37
C LYS A 168 6.56 13.21 -13.61
N HIS A 169 7.32 12.87 -12.58
CA HIS A 169 8.35 11.83 -12.67
C HIS A 169 7.92 10.57 -11.91
N TYR A 170 8.08 9.41 -12.55
CA TYR A 170 8.08 8.15 -11.83
C TYR A 170 9.50 7.87 -11.37
N ARG A 171 9.72 7.90 -10.06
CA ARG A 171 11.04 7.77 -9.47
C ARG A 171 11.20 6.37 -8.88
N ILE A 172 12.43 5.89 -8.83
CA ILE A 172 12.82 4.67 -8.13
C ILE A 172 14.17 4.87 -7.47
N CYS A 173 14.30 4.46 -6.21
CA CYS A 173 15.54 4.52 -5.45
C CYS A 173 15.88 3.15 -4.86
N LYS A 174 17.08 3.04 -4.28
CA LYS A 174 17.51 1.88 -3.49
C LYS A 174 17.24 2.12 -2.01
N ALA A 175 17.04 1.04 -1.28
CA ALA A 175 17.09 1.01 0.18
C ALA A 175 17.82 -0.26 0.63
N ASP A 176 18.41 -0.23 1.82
CA ASP A 176 19.10 -1.38 2.40
C ASP A 176 18.11 -2.50 2.80
N LYS A 177 18.63 -3.62 3.30
CA LYS A 177 17.83 -4.79 3.70
C LYS A 177 16.81 -4.54 4.83
N TYR A 178 16.86 -3.38 5.47
CA TYR A 178 15.93 -2.94 6.51
C TYR A 178 14.92 -1.92 5.97
N LEU A 179 14.85 -1.73 4.65
CA LEU A 179 14.03 -0.73 3.98
C LEU A 179 14.33 0.70 4.48
N ARG A 180 15.61 0.97 4.79
CA ARG A 180 16.12 2.27 5.23
C ARG A 180 17.24 2.73 4.30
N ASN A 181 17.88 3.86 4.65
CA ASN A 181 19.07 4.38 3.98
C ASN A 181 18.85 4.57 2.46
N PHE A 182 17.79 5.31 2.13
CA PHE A 182 17.37 5.54 0.74
C PHE A 182 18.46 6.27 -0.06
N SER A 183 18.77 5.77 -1.26
CA SER A 183 19.86 6.29 -2.11
C SER A 183 19.62 6.04 -3.60
N ASP A 184 20.47 6.62 -4.45
CA ASP A 184 20.50 6.43 -5.90
C ASP A 184 19.14 6.61 -6.61
N PRO A 185 18.43 7.74 -6.42
CA PRO A 185 17.13 7.95 -7.07
C PRO A 185 17.28 8.21 -8.58
N VAL A 186 16.53 7.48 -9.39
CA VAL A 186 16.49 7.61 -10.86
C VAL A 186 15.06 7.62 -11.38
N ASP A 187 14.86 8.09 -12.61
CA ASP A 187 13.56 7.95 -13.29
C ASP A 187 13.37 6.52 -13.80
N ILE A 188 12.18 5.97 -13.60
CA ILE A 188 11.72 4.79 -14.33
C ILE A 188 11.50 5.20 -15.80
N LYS A 189 12.11 4.45 -16.71
CA LYS A 189 12.02 4.70 -18.15
C LYS A 189 10.86 3.93 -18.77
N GLY A 190 10.32 4.45 -19.89
CA GLY A 190 9.25 3.79 -20.65
C GLY A 190 7.83 4.08 -20.16
N VAL A 191 7.63 5.10 -19.31
CA VAL A 191 6.31 5.52 -18.81
C VAL A 191 6.05 6.97 -19.22
N THR A 192 4.94 7.21 -19.94
CA THR A 192 4.59 8.53 -20.49
C THR A 192 3.74 9.38 -19.56
N ALA A 193 2.94 8.76 -18.69
CA ALA A 193 2.06 9.44 -17.73
C ALA A 193 1.96 8.60 -16.45
N PRO A 194 3.02 8.59 -15.62
CA PRO A 194 3.05 7.70 -14.46
C PRO A 194 2.02 8.10 -13.40
N GLN A 195 1.47 7.09 -12.74
CA GLN A 195 0.51 7.19 -11.66
C GLN A 195 0.89 6.20 -10.55
N HIS A 196 0.37 6.44 -9.35
CA HIS A 196 0.52 5.54 -8.21
C HIS A 196 0.06 4.12 -8.61
N GLY A 197 0.96 3.14 -8.45
CA GLY A 197 0.71 1.72 -8.68
C GLY A 197 1.52 0.83 -7.73
N SER A 198 1.63 -0.45 -8.05
CA SER A 198 2.35 -1.44 -7.24
C SER A 198 3.20 -2.35 -8.11
N PHE A 199 4.21 -2.98 -7.51
CA PHE A 199 5.08 -3.96 -8.17
C PHE A 199 4.72 -5.37 -7.73
N MET A 200 4.39 -6.23 -8.69
CA MET A 200 4.11 -7.65 -8.42
C MET A 200 5.16 -8.54 -9.05
N ARG A 201 5.67 -9.48 -8.27
CA ARG A 201 6.52 -10.56 -8.80
C ARG A 201 5.64 -11.58 -9.50
N ILE A 202 6.10 -12.01 -10.66
CA ILE A 202 5.49 -13.10 -11.42
C ILE A 202 6.54 -14.15 -11.72
N THR A 203 6.11 -15.41 -11.76
CA THR A 203 6.93 -16.54 -12.18
C THR A 203 7.21 -16.47 -13.68
N LYS A 204 8.24 -17.18 -14.14
CA LYS A 204 8.53 -17.31 -15.59
C LYS A 204 7.35 -17.88 -16.36
N LYS A 205 6.59 -18.82 -15.75
CA LYS A 205 5.39 -19.40 -16.34
C LYS A 205 4.27 -18.37 -16.49
N GLU A 206 4.05 -17.52 -15.49
CA GLU A 206 3.09 -16.41 -15.57
C GLU A 206 3.48 -15.38 -16.62
N TYR A 207 4.75 -14.97 -16.63
CA TYR A 207 5.27 -14.07 -17.66
C TYR A 207 5.02 -14.62 -19.07
N ASN A 208 5.39 -15.88 -19.34
CA ASN A 208 5.18 -16.49 -20.65
C ASN A 208 3.69 -16.56 -21.02
N ARG A 209 2.80 -16.80 -20.05
CA ARG A 209 1.34 -16.76 -20.27
C ARG A 209 0.86 -15.36 -20.68
N LEU A 210 1.32 -14.32 -20.00
CA LEU A 210 0.97 -12.92 -20.32
C LEU A 210 1.47 -12.52 -21.71
N VAL A 211 2.70 -12.89 -22.06
CA VAL A 211 3.27 -12.62 -23.41
C VAL A 211 2.46 -13.33 -24.49
N LYS A 212 2.11 -14.61 -24.29
CA LYS A 212 1.27 -15.36 -25.23
C LYS A 212 -0.10 -14.70 -25.39
N TRP A 213 -0.72 -14.29 -24.29
CA TRP A 213 -2.02 -13.64 -24.30
C TRP A 213 -2.00 -12.30 -25.07
N ASP A 214 -0.96 -11.47 -24.89
CA ASP A 214 -0.78 -10.24 -25.67
C ASP A 214 -0.65 -10.50 -27.17
N GLN A 215 0.09 -11.55 -27.57
CA GLN A 215 0.21 -11.95 -28.97
C GLN A 215 -1.15 -12.37 -29.57
N GLU A 216 -1.93 -13.18 -28.84
CA GLU A 216 -3.27 -13.60 -29.25
C GLU A 216 -4.23 -12.41 -29.38
N LEU A 217 -4.22 -11.47 -28.42
CA LEU A 217 -5.03 -10.25 -28.47
C LEU A 217 -4.69 -9.37 -29.68
N LYS A 218 -3.41 -9.27 -30.05
CA LYS A 218 -2.98 -8.52 -31.23
C LYS A 218 -3.33 -9.24 -32.54
N ALA A 219 -3.30 -10.56 -32.54
CA ALA A 219 -3.68 -11.38 -33.70
C ALA A 219 -5.19 -11.35 -33.97
N GLY A 220 -6.03 -11.40 -32.92
CA GLY A 220 -7.50 -11.36 -33.03
C GLY A 220 -8.10 -9.97 -33.23
N LYS A 221 -7.27 -8.92 -33.28
CA LYS A 221 -7.66 -7.53 -33.63
C LYS A 221 -7.45 -7.20 -35.12
N LYS A 222 -7.05 -8.18 -35.93
CA LYS A 222 -7.06 -8.11 -37.40
C LYS A 222 -8.36 -8.68 -37.93
#